data_AF-A0AAW8TGC5-F1
#
_entry.id   AF-A0AAW8TGC5-F1
#
_cell.length_a   1.000
_cell.length_b   1.000
_cell.length_c   1.000
_cell.angle_alpha   90.00
_cell.angle_beta   90.00
_cell.angle_gamma   90.00
#
_symmetry.space_group_name_H-M   'P 1'
#
loop_
_entity.id
_entity.type
_entity.pdbx_description
1 polymer ?
#
loop_
_entity_poly.entity_id
_entity_poly.type
_entity_poly.pdbx_seq_one_letter_code
_entity_poly.pdbx_strand_id
1 'polypeptide(L)'
;MEATKNKKRDRTGEIYGDYTIVRPAENDREWIARCSCGRERIVKNDNIWKLKRCKSCAAKLRTKNKKPKKDKFTEMQNWMRPKRPKFKYDVLYELDCPQCVYSCEGKLVNEYSNAASFEIVKCNSIDEKVVAKLNRRVNLKKKDVTALCPKN
;
A
#
# COMPACT_ATOMS: atom_id res chain seq x y z
N MET A 1 62.17 5.17 20.13
CA MET A 1 60.83 5.21 19.50
C MET A 1 59.84 4.61 20.49
N GLU A 2 59.34 5.42 21.43
CA GLU A 2 58.33 4.96 22.39
C GLU A 2 57.00 4.78 21.65
N ALA A 3 56.55 3.53 21.57
CA ALA A 3 55.24 3.20 21.05
C ALA A 3 54.18 3.92 21.90
N THR A 4 53.50 4.89 21.30
CA THR A 4 52.35 5.55 21.89
C THR A 4 51.30 4.48 22.21
N LYS A 5 51.24 4.05 23.48
CA LYS A 5 50.17 3.19 23.99
C LYS A 5 48.87 3.94 23.74
N ASN A 6 48.12 3.51 22.73
CA ASN A 6 46.87 4.13 22.32
C ASN A 6 45.92 4.08 23.53
N LYS A 7 45.74 5.21 24.22
CA LYS A 7 45.00 5.28 25.48
C LYS A 7 43.57 4.86 25.17
N LYS A 8 43.14 3.72 25.73
CA LYS A 8 41.80 3.19 25.56
C LYS A 8 40.79 4.26 26.00
N ARG A 9 40.01 4.78 25.05
CA ARG A 9 39.00 5.80 25.33
C ARG A 9 37.98 5.24 26.32
N ASP A 10 37.82 5.92 27.45
CA ASP A 10 36.72 5.62 28.36
C ASP A 10 35.41 6.09 27.70
N ARG A 11 34.41 5.21 27.70
CA ARG A 11 33.08 5.46 27.11
C ARG A 11 31.98 5.50 28.17
N THR A 12 32.35 5.54 29.45
CA THR A 12 31.39 5.51 30.55
C THR A 12 30.52 6.77 30.51
N GLY A 13 29.20 6.61 30.65
CA GLY A 13 28.24 7.70 30.55
C GLY A 13 27.77 8.03 29.13
N GLU A 14 28.37 7.47 28.08
CA GLU A 14 27.89 7.67 26.71
C GLU A 14 26.49 7.05 26.50
N ILE A 15 25.63 7.73 25.74
CA ILE A 15 24.27 7.30 25.45
C ILE A 15 24.14 6.93 23.97
N TYR A 16 23.61 5.74 23.70
CA TYR A 16 23.36 5.21 22.36
C TYR A 16 21.92 4.70 22.24
N GLY A 17 21.06 5.52 21.63
CA GLY A 17 19.62 5.29 21.62
C GLY A 17 19.09 5.28 23.06
N ASP A 18 18.43 4.19 23.46
CA ASP A 18 17.86 3.98 24.79
C ASP A 18 18.86 3.32 25.77
N TYR A 19 20.16 3.28 25.46
CA TYR A 19 21.19 2.64 26.29
C TYR A 19 22.23 3.64 26.79
N THR A 20 22.65 3.49 28.05
CA THR A 20 23.77 4.22 28.66
C THR A 20 24.90 3.25 28.99
N ILE A 21 26.13 3.59 28.69
CA ILE A 21 27.31 2.79 29.05
C ILE A 21 27.65 3.01 30.53
N VAL A 22 27.73 1.92 31.30
CA VAL A 22 27.87 1.97 32.76
C VAL A 22 29.29 1.64 33.22
N ARG A 23 29.92 0.63 32.62
CA ARG A 23 31.26 0.16 33.01
C ARG A 23 31.92 -0.69 31.91
N PRO A 24 33.26 -0.83 31.91
CA PRO A 24 33.92 -1.85 31.10
C PRO A 24 33.50 -3.27 31.56
N ALA A 25 33.47 -4.20 30.61
CA ALA A 25 33.29 -5.62 30.91
C ALA A 25 34.63 -6.27 31.30
N GLU A 26 34.62 -7.58 31.54
CA GLU A 26 35.83 -8.36 31.84
C GLU A 26 36.81 -8.37 30.66
N ASN A 27 36.29 -8.39 29.43
CA ASN A 27 37.10 -8.20 28.23
C ASN A 27 37.37 -6.73 27.95
N ASP A 28 38.62 -6.40 27.62
CA ASP A 28 39.01 -5.05 27.28
C ASP A 28 38.26 -4.43 26.09
N ARG A 29 37.76 -5.24 25.16
CA ARG A 29 37.03 -4.72 23.98
C ARG A 29 35.52 -4.62 24.20
N GLU A 30 35.05 -4.85 25.42
CA GLU A 30 33.64 -4.97 25.75
C GLU A 30 33.22 -4.01 26.86
N TRP A 31 31.97 -3.55 26.76
CA TRP A 31 31.35 -2.58 27.65
C TRP A 31 29.99 -3.11 28.10
N ILE A 32 29.57 -2.72 29.30
CA ILE A 32 28.24 -3.02 29.82
C ILE A 32 27.35 -1.80 29.62
N ALA A 33 26.29 -2.00 28.85
CA ALA A 33 25.29 -0.98 28.53
C ALA A 33 23.97 -1.30 29.24
N ARG A 34 23.39 -0.31 29.93
CA ARG A 34 22.09 -0.40 30.61
C ARG A 34 21.03 0.35 29.79
N CYS A 35 19.94 -0.34 29.46
CA CYS A 35 18.80 0.27 28.77
C CYS A 35 17.98 1.14 29.73
N SER A 36 17.23 2.12 29.21
CA SER A 36 16.26 2.92 29.96
C SER A 36 15.21 2.10 30.71
N CYS A 37 14.94 0.85 30.28
CA CYS A 37 14.08 -0.07 31.00
C CYS A 37 14.79 -0.88 32.11
N GLY A 38 16.05 -0.56 32.43
CA GLY A 38 16.85 -1.21 33.48
C GLY A 38 17.62 -2.46 33.06
N ARG A 39 17.51 -2.95 31.82
CA ARG A 39 18.22 -4.16 31.37
C ARG A 39 19.63 -3.90 30.90
N GLU A 40 20.56 -4.72 31.37
CA GLU A 40 21.97 -4.65 30.99
C GLU A 40 22.31 -5.64 29.88
N ARG A 41 23.32 -5.31 29.07
CA ARG A 41 23.93 -6.23 28.12
C ARG A 41 25.39 -5.87 27.88
N ILE A 42 26.18 -6.88 27.52
CA ILE A 42 27.57 -6.71 27.08
C ILE A 42 27.57 -6.33 25.60
N VAL A 43 28.37 -5.33 25.23
CA VAL A 43 28.54 -4.85 23.85
C VAL A 43 30.01 -4.70 23.50
N LYS A 44 30.37 -5.12 22.29
CA LYS A 44 31.71 -4.90 21.74
C LYS A 44 31.87 -3.42 21.36
N ASN A 45 33.05 -2.86 21.62
CA ASN A 45 33.42 -1.48 21.30
C ASN A 45 33.12 -1.12 19.82
N ASP A 46 33.39 -2.06 18.89
CA ASP A 46 33.19 -1.86 17.45
C ASP A 46 31.71 -1.78 17.03
N ASN A 47 30.80 -2.27 17.88
CA ASN A 47 29.36 -2.34 17.62
C ASN A 47 28.54 -1.47 18.57
N ILE A 48 29.19 -0.65 19.42
CA ILE A 48 28.51 0.14 20.44
C ILE A 48 27.56 1.18 19.82
N TRP A 49 27.96 1.78 18.69
CA TRP A 49 27.16 2.74 17.92
C TRP A 49 25.88 2.12 17.30
N LYS A 50 25.79 0.79 17.19
CA LYS A 50 24.59 0.09 16.68
C LYS A 50 23.51 -0.07 17.75
N LEU A 51 23.78 0.30 19.00
CA LEU A 51 22.80 0.30 20.08
C LEU A 51 21.64 1.24 19.76
N LYS A 52 20.42 0.70 19.83
CA LYS A 52 19.19 1.48 19.66
C LYS A 52 18.25 1.30 20.85
N ARG A 53 17.80 0.08 21.11
CA ARG A 53 16.87 -0.24 22.22
C ARG A 53 16.87 -1.73 22.50
N CYS A 54 16.48 -2.13 23.72
CA CYS A 54 16.43 -3.54 24.07
C CYS A 54 15.28 -4.27 23.35
N LYS A 55 15.38 -5.61 23.23
CA LYS A 55 14.37 -6.43 22.54
C LYS A 55 12.95 -6.23 23.08
N SER A 56 12.75 -6.11 24.40
CA SER A 56 11.38 -5.92 24.90
C SER A 56 10.87 -4.48 24.81
N CYS A 57 11.74 -3.45 24.84
CA CYS A 57 11.30 -2.09 24.50
C CYS A 57 10.88 -2.01 23.03
N ALA A 58 11.64 -2.63 22.12
CA ALA A 58 11.23 -2.75 20.72
C ALA A 58 9.91 -3.50 20.55
N ALA A 59 9.68 -4.58 21.30
CA ALA A 59 8.44 -5.34 21.25
C ALA A 59 7.22 -4.50 21.69
N LYS A 60 7.36 -3.72 22.77
CA LYS A 60 6.30 -2.82 23.26
C LYS A 60 5.90 -1.76 22.23
N LEU A 61 6.85 -1.24 21.45
CA LEU A 61 6.55 -0.29 20.38
C LEU A 61 5.81 -0.96 19.21
N ARG A 62 6.15 -2.22 18.90
CA ARG A 62 5.47 -2.99 17.84
C ARG A 62 4.01 -3.28 18.16
N THR A 63 3.67 -3.48 19.44
CA THR A 63 2.27 -3.76 19.83
C THR A 63 1.39 -2.52 19.77
N LYS A 64 1.92 -1.34 20.11
CA LYS A 64 1.17 -0.07 20.05
C LYS A 64 0.70 0.29 18.63
N ASN A 65 1.47 -0.08 17.61
CA ASN A 65 1.17 0.26 16.21
C ASN A 65 0.34 -0.82 15.49
N LYS A 66 -0.13 -1.87 16.18
CA LYS A 66 -1.03 -2.83 15.53
C LYS A 66 -2.38 -2.16 15.33
N LYS A 67 -2.77 -2.00 14.06
CA LYS A 67 -4.17 -1.69 13.73
C LYS A 67 -5.06 -2.70 14.44
N PRO A 68 -6.15 -2.28 15.12
CA PRO A 68 -7.08 -3.23 15.71
C PRO A 68 -7.55 -4.20 14.62
N LYS A 69 -7.59 -5.50 14.93
CA LYS A 69 -8.22 -6.47 14.03
C LYS A 69 -9.68 -6.03 13.91
N LYS A 70 -10.15 -5.77 12.69
CA LYS A 70 -11.57 -5.50 12.45
C LYS A 70 -12.34 -6.75 12.86
N ASP A 71 -13.42 -6.58 13.61
CA ASP A 71 -14.32 -7.68 13.91
C ASP A 71 -15.06 -8.10 12.63
N LYS A 72 -15.47 -9.37 12.58
CA LYS A 72 -16.14 -9.95 11.40
C LYS A 72 -17.40 -9.16 10.99
N PHE A 73 -18.11 -8.56 11.95
CA PHE A 73 -19.32 -7.79 11.69
C PHE A 73 -19.03 -6.48 10.96
N THR A 74 -18.00 -5.74 11.39
CA THR A 74 -17.51 -4.53 10.71
C THR A 74 -16.94 -4.83 9.32
N GLU A 75 -16.35 -6.01 9.09
CA GLU A 75 -15.96 -6.45 7.74
C GLU A 75 -17.18 -6.70 6.85
N MET A 76 -18.22 -7.36 7.37
CA MET A 76 -19.44 -7.71 6.64
C MET A 76 -20.26 -6.47 6.23
N GLN A 77 -20.30 -5.42 7.05
CA GLN A 77 -20.96 -4.16 6.69
C GLN A 77 -20.39 -3.51 5.43
N ASN A 78 -19.09 -3.67 5.14
CA ASN A 78 -18.51 -3.14 3.89
C ASN A 78 -18.94 -3.92 2.64
N TRP A 79 -19.39 -5.17 2.77
CA TRP A 79 -19.90 -5.96 1.64
C TRP A 79 -21.35 -5.63 1.29
N MET A 80 -22.11 -5.11 2.25
CA MET A 80 -23.47 -4.61 2.01
C MET A 80 -23.51 -3.17 1.48
N ARG A 81 -22.38 -2.45 1.48
CA ARG A 81 -22.33 -1.12 0.87
C ARG A 81 -22.56 -1.28 -0.63
N PRO A 82 -23.57 -0.61 -1.23
CA PRO A 82 -23.76 -0.66 -2.67
C PRO A 82 -22.46 -0.18 -3.33
N LYS A 83 -21.90 -1.01 -4.21
CA LYS A 83 -20.73 -0.63 -4.98
C LYS A 83 -21.08 0.64 -5.74
N ARG A 84 -20.31 1.71 -5.54
CA ARG A 84 -20.55 2.97 -6.23
C ARG A 84 -20.54 2.71 -7.74
N PRO A 85 -21.57 3.14 -8.49
CA PRO A 85 -21.58 2.99 -9.94
C PRO A 85 -20.40 3.77 -10.53
N LYS A 86 -19.69 3.15 -11.47
CA LYS A 86 -18.56 3.75 -12.21
C LYS A 86 -19.08 4.64 -13.34
N PHE A 87 -20.21 4.27 -13.94
CA PHE A 87 -20.78 4.95 -15.11
C PHE A 87 -22.00 5.78 -14.74
N LYS A 88 -22.30 6.79 -15.56
CA LYS A 88 -23.45 7.68 -15.43
C LYS A 88 -24.38 7.45 -16.62
N TYR A 89 -25.69 7.54 -16.40
CA TYR A 89 -26.69 7.33 -17.45
C TYR A 89 -26.72 8.46 -18.49
N ASP A 90 -26.41 9.70 -18.09
CA ASP A 90 -26.49 10.89 -18.96
C ASP A 90 -25.21 11.17 -19.77
N VAL A 91 -24.31 10.19 -19.88
CA VAL A 91 -23.02 10.34 -20.56
C VAL A 91 -22.93 9.39 -21.75
N LEU A 92 -22.39 9.87 -22.87
CA LEU A 92 -22.03 9.03 -24.00
C LEU A 92 -20.65 8.42 -23.77
N TYR A 93 -20.52 7.14 -24.11
CA TYR A 93 -19.30 6.39 -23.97
C TYR A 93 -18.83 5.91 -25.33
N GLU A 94 -17.52 5.96 -25.53
CA GLU A 94 -16.84 5.26 -26.61
C GLU A 94 -16.67 3.80 -26.20
N LEU A 95 -17.18 2.92 -27.05
CA LEU A 95 -17.32 1.50 -26.84
C LEU A 95 -16.39 0.78 -27.82
N ASP A 96 -15.39 0.10 -27.29
CA ASP A 96 -14.57 -0.81 -28.06
C ASP A 96 -15.30 -2.15 -28.17
N CYS A 97 -16.12 -2.27 -29.23
CA CYS A 97 -16.92 -3.47 -29.47
C CYS A 97 -16.07 -4.49 -30.25
N PRO A 98 -15.78 -5.69 -29.70
CA PRO A 98 -14.95 -6.69 -30.39
C PRO A 98 -15.54 -7.20 -31.71
N GLN A 99 -16.84 -6.98 -31.92
CA GLN A 99 -17.57 -7.41 -33.11
C GLN A 99 -17.61 -6.31 -34.19
N CYS A 100 -17.21 -5.08 -33.86
CA CYS A 100 -17.17 -3.95 -34.78
C CYS A 100 -15.72 -3.72 -35.21
N VAL A 101 -15.54 -3.21 -36.43
CA VAL A 101 -14.23 -2.79 -36.92
C VAL A 101 -13.85 -1.44 -36.31
N TYR A 102 -14.84 -0.57 -36.06
CA TYR A 102 -14.64 0.76 -35.48
C TYR A 102 -15.30 0.88 -34.10
N SER A 103 -14.79 1.81 -33.29
CA SER A 103 -15.40 2.17 -32.01
C SER A 103 -16.79 2.75 -32.23
N CYS A 104 -17.72 2.41 -31.33
CA CYS A 104 -19.11 2.85 -31.37
C CYS A 104 -19.39 3.79 -30.20
N GLU A 105 -20.31 4.73 -30.36
CA GLU A 105 -20.77 5.57 -29.25
C GLU A 105 -22.08 5.01 -28.69
N GLY A 106 -22.18 4.91 -27.36
CA GLY A 106 -23.40 4.41 -26.72
C GLY A 106 -23.68 4.96 -25.33
N LYS A 107 -24.90 4.72 -24.87
CA LYS A 107 -25.40 5.12 -23.54
C LYS A 107 -25.47 3.93 -22.62
N LEU A 108 -25.26 4.16 -21.32
CA LEU A 108 -25.36 3.12 -20.31
C LEU A 108 -26.81 2.66 -20.15
N VAL A 109 -27.04 1.34 -20.25
CA VAL A 109 -28.33 0.71 -19.93
C VAL A 109 -28.29 0.13 -18.52
N ASN A 110 -27.21 -0.57 -18.18
CA ASN A 110 -27.06 -1.15 -16.84
C ASN A 110 -25.58 -1.38 -16.50
N GLU A 111 -25.24 -1.25 -15.22
CA GLU A 111 -23.90 -1.50 -14.70
C GLU A 111 -23.87 -2.74 -13.80
N TYR A 112 -22.97 -3.66 -14.11
CA TYR A 112 -22.71 -4.86 -13.32
C TYR A 112 -21.40 -4.72 -12.53
N SER A 113 -21.02 -5.74 -11.76
CA SER A 113 -19.78 -5.68 -10.96
C SER A 113 -18.53 -5.41 -11.81
N ASN A 114 -18.35 -6.14 -12.92
CA ASN A 114 -17.14 -6.09 -13.76
C ASN A 114 -17.41 -5.69 -15.22
N ALA A 115 -18.67 -5.52 -15.59
CA ALA A 115 -19.10 -5.21 -16.94
C ALA A 115 -20.23 -4.18 -16.92
N ALA A 116 -20.60 -3.67 -18.08
CA ALA A 116 -21.75 -2.81 -18.27
C ALA A 116 -22.38 -3.07 -19.63
N SER A 117 -23.70 -2.93 -19.68
CA SER A 117 -24.46 -3.02 -20.92
C SER A 117 -24.71 -1.62 -21.45
N PHE A 118 -24.46 -1.44 -22.74
CA PHE A 118 -24.65 -0.19 -23.45
C PHE A 118 -25.58 -0.37 -24.64
N GLU A 119 -26.33 0.68 -24.93
CA GLU A 119 -27.09 0.85 -26.15
C GLU A 119 -26.29 1.70 -27.12
N ILE A 120 -26.03 1.17 -28.32
CA ILE A 120 -25.26 1.84 -29.36
C ILE A 120 -26.15 2.88 -30.05
N VAL A 121 -25.75 4.14 -29.90
CA VAL A 121 -26.43 5.31 -30.49
C VAL A 121 -25.81 5.66 -31.83
N LYS A 122 -24.47 5.63 -31.94
CA LYS A 122 -23.76 5.90 -33.19
C LYS A 122 -22.74 4.81 -33.48
N CYS A 123 -22.68 4.38 -34.73
CA CYS A 123 -21.69 3.45 -35.24
C CYS A 123 -21.31 3.84 -36.68
N ASN A 124 -20.20 3.30 -37.17
CA ASN A 124 -19.82 3.45 -38.58
C ASN A 124 -20.80 2.66 -39.49
N SER A 125 -20.95 3.08 -40.74
CA SER A 125 -21.85 2.46 -41.74
C SER A 125 -21.48 1.01 -42.08
N ILE A 126 -20.20 0.66 -41.96
CA ILE A 126 -19.71 -0.72 -42.16
C ILE A 126 -20.25 -1.64 -41.05
N ASP A 127 -20.26 -1.15 -39.82
CA ASP A 127 -20.65 -1.93 -38.64
C ASP A 127 -22.17 -1.91 -38.39
N GLU A 128 -22.93 -1.08 -39.11
CA GLU A 128 -24.37 -0.90 -38.89
C GLU A 128 -25.15 -2.21 -39.02
N LYS A 129 -24.80 -3.07 -39.99
CA LYS A 129 -25.40 -4.40 -40.13
C LYS A 129 -25.07 -5.34 -38.97
N VAL A 130 -23.89 -5.22 -38.38
CA VAL A 130 -23.47 -6.02 -37.22
C VAL A 130 -24.21 -5.54 -35.98
N VAL A 131 -24.22 -4.23 -35.76
CA VAL A 131 -24.93 -3.58 -34.65
C VAL A 131 -26.43 -3.87 -34.70
N ALA A 132 -27.04 -3.88 -35.89
CA ALA A 132 -28.44 -4.26 -36.08
C ALA A 132 -28.72 -5.72 -35.65
N LYS A 133 -27.84 -6.67 -36.01
CA LYS A 133 -27.95 -8.07 -35.56
C LYS A 133 -27.85 -8.23 -34.05
N LEU A 134 -27.14 -7.33 -33.39
CA LEU A 134 -27.00 -7.27 -31.93
C LEU A 134 -28.15 -6.52 -31.25
N ASN A 135 -29.19 -6.12 -31.98
CA ASN A 135 -30.28 -5.27 -31.49
C ASN A 135 -29.77 -3.99 -30.80
N ARG A 136 -28.67 -3.42 -31.33
CA ARG A 136 -28.00 -2.22 -30.80
C ARG A 136 -27.56 -2.33 -29.33
N ARG A 137 -27.49 -3.53 -28.74
CA ARG A 137 -27.03 -3.72 -27.35
C ARG A 137 -25.74 -4.50 -27.29
N VAL A 138 -24.80 -4.02 -26.48
CA VAL A 138 -23.53 -4.70 -26.24
C VAL A 138 -23.22 -4.77 -24.74
N ASN A 139 -22.52 -5.82 -24.34
CA ASN A 139 -22.02 -5.99 -22.98
C ASN A 139 -20.49 -5.94 -23.02
N LEU A 140 -19.91 -4.95 -22.35
CA LEU A 140 -18.47 -4.71 -22.36
C LEU A 140 -17.92 -4.68 -20.94
N LYS A 141 -16.65 -5.08 -20.79
CA LYS A 141 -15.97 -4.95 -19.49
C LYS A 141 -15.73 -3.47 -19.23
N LYS A 142 -15.74 -3.07 -17.95
CA LYS A 142 -15.57 -1.66 -17.56
C LYS A 142 -14.23 -1.01 -17.98
N LYS A 143 -13.28 -1.81 -18.44
CA LYS A 143 -11.96 -1.39 -18.92
C LYS A 143 -11.96 -1.06 -20.42
N ASP A 144 -12.92 -1.59 -21.17
CA ASP A 144 -13.00 -1.46 -22.63
C ASP A 144 -13.98 -0.33 -23.01
N VAL A 145 -14.22 0.61 -22.08
CA VAL A 145 -15.22 1.68 -22.19
C VAL A 145 -14.60 2.98 -21.70
N THR A 146 -14.64 4.01 -22.55
CA THR A 146 -14.10 5.34 -22.27
C THR A 146 -15.21 6.38 -22.29
N ALA A 147 -15.24 7.28 -21.30
CA ALA A 147 -16.24 8.35 -21.27
C ALA A 147 -15.89 9.42 -22.31
N LEU A 148 -16.83 9.73 -23.21
CA LEU A 148 -16.73 10.91 -24.06
C LEU A 148 -17.17 12.09 -23.20
N CYS A 149 -16.25 12.59 -22.34
CA CYS A 149 -16.50 13.85 -21.67
C CYS A 149 -16.73 14.93 -22.73
N PRO A 150 -17.75 15.79 -22.61
CA PRO A 150 -17.66 17.09 -23.24
C PRO A 150 -16.40 17.75 -22.65
N LYS A 151 -15.41 18.02 -23.51
CA LYS A 151 -14.32 18.92 -23.14
C LYS A 151 -15.00 20.28 -22.89
N ASN A 152 -15.14 20.65 -21.62
CA ASN A 152 -15.49 22.02 -21.24
C ASN A 152 -14.39 22.98 -21.69
#